data_AF-A0A951FUQ4-F1
#
_entry.id   AF-A0A951FUQ4-F1
#
_cell.length_a   1.000
_cell.length_b   1.000
_cell.length_c   1.000
_cell.angle_alpha   90.00
_cell.angle_beta   90.00
_cell.angle_gamma   90.00
#
_symmetry.space_group_name_H-M   'P 1'
#
loop_
_entity.id
_entity.type
_entity.pdbx_description
1 polymer ?
#
loop_
_entity_poly.entity_id
_entity_poly.type
_entity_poly.pdbx_seq_one_letter_code
_entity_poly.pdbx_strand_id
1 'polypeptide(L)'
;MPETASFVLLAKSIAGPRDSSDGSIAAEVFSQALDNAEAQTGATVDQAKVAGGVYDFVVDLTVDVARYAALNREIGSPTAHQIALGFAGALAHNAAVTVETVPVTPLGDPIVADVVHSCTTALEGRPGCTGASLTASDDRTLRLESYVRKQTVGSTPVQVVAQAIAEEWGMLGNKRTGDCTFAAAGHAEQLWAAPGKPKPPVTTDAVYGAYVQARDALRAGANGRRGRSSVRSPGITALDALNYWRTTGIADHRIAAYAAVPRDDPAWVRFAIDRFGCAYVVLGLPDAVVPPHMTFETSPSWEQVPRGLDGRVEPRNSHCVIYIGYDQDMNLTAVTWGGTKLTSWPFHQDYCDEMYVALHDAAHAPSGVNVTKWLKDVAKAEKA
;
A
#
# COMPACT_ATOMS: atom_id res chain seq x y z
N MET A 1 5.24 16.54 -37.79
CA MET A 1 4.52 15.48 -37.05
C MET A 1 3.27 16.14 -36.49
N PRO A 2 2.09 15.51 -36.58
CA PRO A 2 0.88 16.08 -35.98
C PRO A 2 1.11 16.31 -34.49
N GLU A 3 0.60 17.41 -33.96
CA GLU A 3 0.62 17.68 -32.52
C GLU A 3 -0.41 16.75 -31.89
N THR A 4 0.08 15.74 -31.18
CA THR A 4 -0.75 14.74 -30.50
C THR A 4 -0.71 14.96 -28.99
N ALA A 5 -1.86 14.88 -28.34
CA ALA A 5 -1.96 14.91 -26.89
C ALA A 5 -2.56 13.59 -26.38
N SER A 6 -1.95 12.99 -25.36
CA SER A 6 -2.41 11.73 -24.76
C SER A 6 -3.08 11.97 -23.41
N PHE A 7 -4.15 11.25 -23.11
CA PHE A 7 -4.93 11.36 -21.87
C PHE A 7 -5.43 10.02 -21.38
N VAL A 8 -5.68 9.93 -20.07
CA VAL A 8 -6.45 8.85 -19.47
C VAL A 8 -7.82 9.38 -19.06
N LEU A 9 -8.87 8.70 -19.47
CA LEU A 9 -10.24 8.94 -19.02
C LEU A 9 -10.70 7.81 -18.12
N LEU A 10 -11.26 8.17 -16.98
CA LEU A 10 -11.89 7.24 -16.03
C LEU A 10 -13.40 7.42 -16.12
N ALA A 11 -14.13 6.39 -16.53
CA ALA A 11 -15.58 6.47 -16.74
C ALA A 11 -16.34 5.48 -15.87
N LYS A 12 -17.44 5.96 -15.27
CA LYS A 12 -18.33 5.18 -14.40
C LYS A 12 -19.78 5.30 -14.87
N SER A 13 -20.49 4.19 -15.02
CA SER A 13 -21.88 4.11 -15.42
C SER A 13 -22.82 4.75 -14.40
N ILE A 14 -23.76 5.58 -14.88
CA ILE A 14 -24.78 6.22 -14.04
C ILE A 14 -25.92 5.24 -13.71
N ALA A 15 -26.19 4.28 -14.60
CA ALA A 15 -26.97 3.12 -14.24
C ALA A 15 -26.03 2.19 -13.46
N GLY A 16 -26.21 2.06 -12.14
CA GLY A 16 -25.50 1.05 -11.34
C GLY A 16 -25.51 -0.33 -12.02
N PRO A 17 -24.60 -1.25 -11.68
CA PRO A 17 -24.33 -2.46 -12.46
C PRO A 17 -25.67 -3.11 -12.78
N ARG A 18 -26.08 -3.05 -14.06
CA ARG A 18 -27.25 -3.80 -14.48
C ARG A 18 -26.90 -5.25 -14.18
N ASP A 19 -27.81 -5.91 -13.48
CA ASP A 19 -27.72 -7.31 -13.03
C ASP A 19 -27.78 -8.28 -14.23
N SER A 20 -26.98 -8.01 -15.26
CA SER A 20 -26.73 -8.90 -16.37
C SER A 20 -25.40 -9.56 -16.12
N SER A 21 -25.46 -10.84 -15.80
CA SER A 21 -24.36 -11.80 -15.84
C SER A 21 -23.58 -11.86 -17.18
N ASP A 22 -23.95 -11.01 -18.15
CA ASP A 22 -23.29 -10.83 -19.44
C ASP A 22 -22.64 -9.43 -19.51
N GLY A 23 -21.37 -9.34 -19.10
CA GLY A 23 -20.53 -8.15 -19.28
C GLY A 23 -20.31 -7.71 -20.74
N SER A 24 -20.88 -8.42 -21.71
CA SER A 24 -20.83 -8.10 -23.14
C SER A 24 -21.66 -6.86 -23.52
N ILE A 25 -22.83 -6.67 -22.91
CA ILE A 25 -23.74 -5.56 -23.28
C ILE A 25 -23.16 -4.20 -22.85
N ALA A 26 -22.54 -4.14 -21.67
CA ALA A 26 -21.89 -2.91 -21.19
C ALA A 26 -20.67 -2.54 -22.05
N ALA A 27 -19.87 -3.54 -22.47
CA ALA A 27 -18.73 -3.33 -23.35
C ALA A 27 -19.16 -2.87 -24.76
N GLU A 28 -20.25 -3.41 -25.31
CA GLU A 28 -20.78 -3.01 -26.63
C GLU A 28 -21.33 -1.57 -26.62
N VAL A 29 -22.12 -1.20 -25.60
CA VAL A 29 -22.65 0.17 -25.46
C VAL A 29 -21.50 1.17 -25.28
N PHE A 30 -20.47 0.81 -24.51
CA PHE A 30 -19.31 1.66 -24.31
C PHE A 30 -18.45 1.78 -25.58
N SER A 31 -18.22 0.68 -26.30
CA SER A 31 -17.51 0.70 -27.59
C SER A 31 -18.23 1.60 -28.60
N GLN A 32 -19.55 1.48 -28.70
CA GLN A 32 -20.34 2.34 -29.59
C GLN A 32 -20.29 3.81 -29.19
N ALA A 33 -20.25 4.10 -27.89
CA ALA A 33 -20.10 5.46 -27.38
C ALA A 33 -18.70 6.05 -27.62
N LEU A 34 -17.65 5.22 -27.58
CA LEU A 34 -16.30 5.60 -27.99
C LEU A 34 -16.28 5.96 -29.48
N ASP A 35 -16.82 5.10 -30.34
CA ASP A 35 -16.89 5.36 -31.79
C ASP A 35 -17.65 6.67 -32.09
N ASN A 36 -18.75 6.91 -31.36
CA ASN A 36 -19.52 8.15 -31.50
C ASN A 36 -18.73 9.37 -31.01
N ALA A 37 -17.98 9.25 -29.91
CA ALA A 37 -17.12 10.33 -29.40
C ALA A 37 -15.95 10.62 -30.35
N GLU A 38 -15.32 9.59 -30.92
CA GLU A 38 -14.29 9.74 -31.97
C GLU A 38 -14.86 10.45 -33.20
N ALA A 39 -16.05 10.05 -33.66
CA ALA A 39 -16.69 10.68 -34.81
C ALA A 39 -17.07 12.15 -34.56
N GLN A 40 -17.53 12.47 -33.35
CA GLN A 40 -17.93 13.83 -32.95
C GLN A 40 -16.74 14.77 -32.75
N THR A 41 -15.61 14.25 -32.25
CA THR A 41 -14.46 15.08 -31.84
C THR A 41 -13.28 14.98 -32.79
N GLY A 42 -13.17 13.92 -33.58
CA GLY A 42 -12.00 13.60 -34.40
C GLY A 42 -10.80 13.06 -33.63
N ALA A 43 -10.95 12.79 -32.32
CA ALA A 43 -9.94 12.09 -31.53
C ALA A 43 -9.85 10.61 -31.92
N THR A 44 -8.73 9.97 -31.61
CA THR A 44 -8.53 8.52 -31.79
C THR A 44 -8.25 7.87 -30.45
N VAL A 45 -8.90 6.76 -30.18
CA VAL A 45 -8.69 5.93 -29.01
C VAL A 45 -7.58 4.95 -29.34
N ASP A 46 -6.43 5.09 -28.69
CA ASP A 46 -5.31 4.17 -28.88
C ASP A 46 -5.56 2.84 -28.16
N GLN A 47 -6.14 2.92 -26.95
CA GLN A 47 -6.51 1.74 -26.19
C GLN A 47 -7.67 2.02 -25.23
N ALA A 48 -8.73 1.22 -25.29
CA ALA A 48 -9.78 1.19 -24.26
C ALA A 48 -9.74 -0.15 -23.51
N LYS A 49 -9.85 -0.11 -22.18
CA LYS A 49 -9.96 -1.29 -21.33
C LYS A 49 -11.17 -1.16 -20.41
N VAL A 50 -11.92 -2.25 -20.30
CA VAL A 50 -12.88 -2.41 -19.20
C VAL A 50 -12.09 -2.57 -17.91
N ALA A 51 -12.42 -1.74 -16.93
CA ALA A 51 -11.86 -1.82 -15.60
C ALA A 51 -12.88 -2.49 -14.69
N GLY A 52 -12.47 -3.56 -13.99
CA GLY A 52 -13.20 -3.94 -12.77
C GLY A 52 -12.74 -2.97 -11.70
N GLY A 53 -13.61 -2.23 -10.99
CA GLY A 53 -13.14 -1.18 -10.08
C GLY A 53 -14.16 -0.13 -9.65
N VAL A 54 -13.66 1.01 -9.18
CA VAL A 54 -14.46 2.22 -8.88
C VAL A 54 -15.06 2.83 -10.15
N TYR A 55 -14.35 2.66 -11.27
CA TYR A 55 -14.72 3.03 -12.62
C TYR A 55 -14.91 1.76 -13.45
N ASP A 56 -15.87 1.79 -14.37
CA ASP A 56 -16.18 0.67 -15.25
C ASP A 56 -15.23 0.61 -16.46
N PHE A 57 -14.60 1.74 -16.82
CA PHE A 57 -13.75 1.85 -17.99
C PHE A 57 -12.56 2.80 -17.81
N VAL A 58 -11.50 2.46 -18.54
CA VAL A 58 -10.27 3.24 -18.71
C VAL A 58 -9.99 3.41 -20.17
N VAL A 59 -9.78 4.64 -20.60
CA VAL A 59 -9.52 4.94 -22.00
C VAL A 59 -8.20 5.70 -22.09
N ASP A 60 -7.23 5.11 -22.78
CA ASP A 60 -6.05 5.79 -23.31
C ASP A 60 -6.44 6.46 -24.63
N LEU A 61 -6.42 7.78 -24.61
CA LEU A 61 -6.87 8.62 -25.70
C LEU A 61 -5.66 9.33 -26.29
N THR A 62 -5.48 9.24 -27.60
CA THR A 62 -4.54 10.10 -28.34
C THR A 62 -5.31 11.01 -29.29
N VAL A 63 -5.16 12.30 -29.10
CA VAL A 63 -5.92 13.29 -29.86
C VAL A 63 -5.02 13.97 -30.89
N ASP A 64 -5.43 13.94 -32.15
CA ASP A 64 -4.93 14.85 -33.19
C ASP A 64 -5.54 16.24 -32.98
N VAL A 65 -4.73 17.17 -32.46
CA VAL A 65 -5.15 18.54 -32.13
C VAL A 65 -5.64 19.30 -33.37
N ALA A 66 -5.00 19.09 -34.52
CA ALA A 66 -5.35 19.77 -35.76
C ALA A 66 -6.69 19.29 -36.31
N ARG A 67 -6.96 17.98 -36.23
CA ARG A 67 -8.24 17.39 -36.62
C ARG A 67 -9.37 17.84 -35.70
N TYR A 68 -9.14 17.87 -34.39
CA TYR A 68 -10.14 18.35 -33.42
C TYR A 68 -10.52 19.82 -33.69
N ALA A 69 -9.53 20.68 -33.90
CA ALA A 69 -9.76 22.10 -34.20
C ALA A 69 -10.54 22.29 -35.52
N ALA A 70 -10.30 21.44 -36.54
CA ALA A 70 -11.00 21.50 -37.81
C ALA A 70 -12.50 21.15 -37.73
N LEU A 71 -12.86 20.25 -36.82
CA LEU A 71 -14.26 19.85 -36.53
C LEU A 71 -14.96 20.85 -35.60
N ASN A 72 -14.21 21.52 -34.72
CA ASN A 72 -14.72 22.43 -33.70
C ASN A 72 -14.28 23.88 -33.96
N ARG A 73 -14.58 24.41 -35.15
CA ARG A 73 -14.07 25.72 -35.62
C ARG A 73 -14.43 26.91 -34.74
N GLU A 74 -15.47 26.77 -33.93
CA GLU A 74 -15.93 27.80 -33.00
C GLU A 74 -15.02 27.95 -31.76
N ILE A 75 -14.18 26.95 -31.46
CA ILE A 75 -13.34 26.90 -30.25
C ILE A 75 -11.96 27.54 -30.48
N GLY A 76 -11.62 27.91 -31.71
CA GLY A 76 -10.34 28.55 -32.04
C GLY A 76 -9.16 27.57 -31.97
N SER A 77 -8.14 27.89 -31.16
CA SER A 77 -6.97 27.03 -30.92
C SER A 77 -7.10 26.35 -29.54
N PRO A 78 -7.82 25.22 -29.44
CA PRO A 78 -8.06 24.57 -28.16
C PRO A 78 -6.75 24.01 -27.57
N THR A 79 -6.57 24.18 -26.27
CA THR A 79 -5.52 23.49 -25.52
C THR A 79 -5.82 22.00 -25.45
N ALA A 80 -4.77 21.19 -25.29
CA ALA A 80 -4.85 19.75 -25.07
C ALA A 80 -5.91 19.39 -24.00
N HIS A 81 -5.93 20.11 -22.87
CA HIS A 81 -6.90 19.91 -21.79
C HIS A 81 -8.36 20.19 -22.20
N GLN A 82 -8.62 21.24 -22.98
CA GLN A 82 -9.96 21.55 -23.49
C GLN A 82 -10.47 20.47 -24.44
N ILE A 83 -9.56 19.83 -25.18
CA ILE A 83 -9.90 18.72 -26.07
C ILE A 83 -10.28 17.48 -25.26
N ALA A 84 -9.52 17.15 -24.21
CA ALA A 84 -9.85 16.05 -23.31
C ALA A 84 -11.22 16.22 -22.62
N LEU A 85 -11.54 17.44 -22.18
CA LEU A 85 -12.86 17.76 -21.61
C LEU A 85 -13.99 17.63 -22.64
N GLY A 86 -13.76 18.05 -23.89
CA GLY A 86 -14.73 17.89 -24.97
C GLY A 86 -15.02 16.42 -25.28
N PHE A 87 -13.98 15.58 -25.34
CA PHE A 87 -14.13 14.13 -25.51
C PHE A 87 -14.83 13.48 -24.32
N ALA A 88 -14.44 13.82 -23.09
CA ALA A 88 -15.10 13.32 -21.88
C ALA A 88 -16.59 13.67 -21.84
N GLY A 89 -16.96 14.90 -22.25
CA GLY A 89 -18.35 15.32 -22.35
C GLY A 89 -19.14 14.55 -23.42
N ALA A 90 -18.55 14.32 -24.60
CA ALA A 90 -19.15 13.51 -25.65
C ALA A 90 -19.35 12.04 -25.20
N LEU A 91 -18.34 11.46 -24.55
CA LEU A 91 -18.42 10.10 -24.01
C LEU A 91 -19.50 9.99 -22.93
N ALA A 92 -19.55 10.93 -21.99
CA ALA A 92 -20.57 11.01 -20.95
C ALA A 92 -22.00 11.06 -21.53
N HIS A 93 -22.19 11.89 -22.56
CA HIS A 93 -23.46 12.05 -23.24
C HIS A 93 -23.91 10.77 -23.95
N ASN A 94 -22.99 10.10 -24.66
CA ASN A 94 -23.31 8.93 -25.48
C ASN A 94 -23.45 7.63 -24.67
N ALA A 95 -22.73 7.48 -23.54
CA ALA A 95 -22.72 6.25 -22.75
C ALA A 95 -23.56 6.31 -21.47
N ALA A 96 -24.17 7.45 -21.12
CA ALA A 96 -24.81 7.66 -19.82
C ALA A 96 -23.87 7.31 -18.63
N VAL A 97 -22.63 7.76 -18.74
CA VAL A 97 -21.56 7.59 -17.74
C VAL A 97 -21.20 8.95 -17.14
N THR A 98 -20.77 8.97 -15.88
CA THR A 98 -19.95 10.07 -15.34
C THR A 98 -18.50 9.82 -15.75
N VAL A 99 -17.86 10.83 -16.34
CA VAL A 99 -16.44 10.77 -16.73
C VAL A 99 -15.66 11.75 -15.87
N GLU A 100 -14.53 11.29 -15.34
CA GLU A 100 -13.53 12.11 -14.69
C GLU A 100 -12.28 12.18 -15.57
N THR A 101 -11.79 13.39 -15.80
CA THR A 101 -10.57 13.62 -16.58
C THR A 101 -9.38 13.79 -15.65
N VAL A 102 -8.39 12.91 -15.77
CA VAL A 102 -7.11 13.07 -15.05
C VAL A 102 -6.09 13.60 -16.05
N PRO A 103 -5.51 14.80 -15.85
CA PRO A 103 -4.44 15.29 -16.72
C PRO A 103 -3.17 14.49 -16.45
N VAL A 104 -2.71 13.68 -17.42
CA VAL A 104 -1.49 12.87 -17.29
C VAL A 104 -0.75 12.71 -18.63
N THR A 105 0.58 12.50 -18.54
CA THR A 105 1.50 12.11 -19.62
C THR A 105 1.13 10.72 -20.22
N PRO A 106 1.74 10.31 -21.36
CA PRO A 106 1.42 9.02 -22.00
C PRO A 106 1.59 7.81 -21.09
N LEU A 107 0.76 6.78 -21.28
CA LEU A 107 0.70 5.52 -20.52
C LEU A 107 1.99 4.67 -20.48
N GLY A 108 3.05 5.09 -21.18
CA GLY A 108 4.40 4.55 -21.03
C GLY A 108 5.14 5.03 -19.78
N ASP A 109 4.57 6.00 -19.06
CA ASP A 109 5.10 6.49 -17.78
C ASP A 109 4.68 5.53 -16.63
N PRO A 110 5.64 5.00 -15.85
CA PRO A 110 5.37 4.12 -14.72
C PRO A 110 4.37 4.69 -13.70
N ILE A 111 4.34 6.02 -13.53
CA ILE A 111 3.42 6.71 -12.62
C ILE A 111 1.98 6.63 -13.15
N VAL A 112 1.81 6.74 -14.47
CA VAL A 112 0.50 6.66 -15.12
C VAL A 112 0.00 5.23 -15.11
N ALA A 113 0.88 4.25 -15.32
CA ALA A 113 0.54 2.84 -15.10
C ALA A 113 0.10 2.59 -13.64
N ASP A 114 0.71 3.24 -12.65
CA ASP A 114 0.38 3.08 -11.23
C ASP A 114 -0.93 3.79 -10.84
N VAL A 115 -1.21 4.99 -11.37
CA VAL A 115 -2.49 5.72 -11.19
C VAL A 115 -3.64 5.00 -11.90
N VAL A 116 -3.41 4.53 -13.13
CA VAL A 116 -4.39 3.71 -13.84
C VAL A 116 -4.58 2.40 -13.07
N HIS A 117 -3.54 1.72 -12.63
CA HIS A 117 -3.67 0.49 -11.84
C HIS A 117 -4.34 0.71 -10.46
N SER A 118 -4.12 1.87 -9.83
CA SER A 118 -4.73 2.23 -8.55
C SER A 118 -6.24 2.48 -8.69
N CYS A 119 -6.68 3.17 -9.75
CA CYS A 119 -8.09 3.52 -9.99
C CYS A 119 -8.95 2.39 -10.61
N THR A 120 -8.34 1.40 -11.28
CA THR A 120 -9.03 0.60 -12.31
C THR A 120 -9.02 -0.91 -12.06
N THR A 121 -8.54 -1.28 -10.87
CA THR A 121 -8.59 -2.67 -10.41
C THR A 121 -9.31 -2.67 -9.06
N ALA A 122 -10.58 -3.09 -9.07
CA ALA A 122 -11.25 -3.76 -7.97
C ALA A 122 -10.31 -4.89 -7.54
N LEU A 123 -10.27 -5.18 -6.24
CA LEU A 123 -9.56 -6.33 -5.69
C LEU A 123 -10.23 -7.65 -6.12
N GLU A 124 -10.36 -7.89 -7.43
CA GLU A 124 -10.92 -9.10 -8.01
C GLU A 124 -9.92 -10.24 -7.85
N GLY A 125 -10.18 -11.07 -6.84
CA GLY A 125 -9.69 -12.44 -6.79
C GLY A 125 -8.19 -12.63 -6.53
N ARG A 126 -7.44 -11.60 -6.11
CA ARG A 126 -6.05 -11.74 -5.66
C ARG A 126 -5.88 -11.30 -4.21
N PRO A 127 -5.10 -12.03 -3.39
CA PRO A 127 -4.76 -11.64 -2.02
C PRO A 127 -3.84 -10.40 -1.95
N GLY A 128 -3.76 -9.57 -2.99
CA GLY A 128 -2.74 -8.53 -3.19
C GLY A 128 -2.82 -7.32 -2.26
N CYS A 129 -3.41 -7.41 -1.07
CA CYS A 129 -3.32 -6.37 -0.05
C CYS A 129 -2.80 -6.90 1.28
N THR A 130 -2.71 -8.23 1.39
CA THR A 130 -2.25 -9.03 2.52
C THR A 130 -1.20 -10.02 1.99
N GLY A 131 -0.34 -10.53 2.86
CA GLY A 131 0.79 -11.32 2.39
C GLY A 131 1.89 -11.49 3.41
N ALA A 132 1.64 -11.17 4.68
CA ALA A 132 2.50 -11.71 5.73
C ALA A 132 2.21 -13.21 5.82
N SER A 133 3.26 -14.03 5.85
CA SER A 133 3.07 -15.43 6.22
C SER A 133 2.98 -15.50 7.73
N LEU A 134 1.85 -16.00 8.26
CA LEU A 134 1.64 -16.14 9.71
C LEU A 134 2.73 -16.99 10.37
N THR A 135 3.22 -16.51 11.50
CA THR A 135 4.10 -17.19 12.46
C THR A 135 5.36 -17.83 11.87
N ALA A 136 6.45 -17.06 11.87
CA ALA A 136 7.79 -17.63 11.94
C ALA A 136 8.32 -17.44 13.38
N SER A 137 8.51 -18.54 14.12
CA SER A 137 9.21 -18.47 15.41
C SER A 137 10.70 -18.76 15.21
N ASP A 138 11.55 -17.88 15.72
CA ASP A 138 13.00 -18.10 15.84
C ASP A 138 13.40 -17.76 17.28
N ASP A 139 13.90 -18.76 18.02
CA ASP A 139 14.33 -18.60 19.41
C ASP A 139 15.47 -17.58 19.58
N ARG A 140 16.15 -17.22 18.49
CA ARG A 140 17.18 -16.17 18.45
C ARG A 140 16.59 -14.76 18.37
N THR A 141 15.27 -14.63 18.19
CA THR A 141 14.59 -13.34 18.14
C THR A 141 14.75 -12.62 19.47
N LEU A 142 15.46 -11.50 19.44
CA LEU A 142 15.73 -10.71 20.63
C LEU A 142 14.45 -10.03 21.12
N ARG A 143 14.27 -9.94 22.45
CA ARG A 143 13.09 -9.32 23.08
C ARG A 143 13.45 -7.93 23.60
N LEU A 144 12.66 -6.91 23.25
CA LEU A 144 12.91 -5.51 23.61
C LEU A 144 13.06 -5.32 25.13
N GLU A 145 12.32 -6.09 25.92
CA GLU A 145 12.38 -6.10 27.39
C GLU A 145 13.78 -6.31 27.96
N SER A 146 14.66 -6.99 27.21
CA SER A 146 16.04 -7.27 27.62
C SER A 146 16.95 -6.05 27.54
N TYR A 147 16.49 -4.98 26.89
CA TYR A 147 17.28 -3.79 26.58
C TYR A 147 16.71 -2.51 27.20
N VAL A 148 15.50 -2.55 27.74
CA VAL A 148 14.81 -1.37 28.25
C VAL A 148 14.84 -1.35 29.78
N ARG A 149 15.08 -0.17 30.35
CA ARG A 149 14.93 0.04 31.79
C ARG A 149 13.44 0.03 32.13
N LYS A 150 12.97 -0.93 32.94
CA LYS A 150 11.53 -1.08 33.24
C LYS A 150 10.86 0.22 33.70
N GLN A 151 11.56 1.07 34.43
CA GLN A 151 11.04 2.35 34.92
C GLN A 151 10.71 3.36 33.81
N THR A 152 11.27 3.20 32.60
CA THR A 152 11.03 4.13 31.48
C THR A 152 9.86 3.71 30.59
N VAL A 153 9.32 2.50 30.77
CA VAL A 153 8.22 1.98 29.94
C VAL A 153 6.93 2.76 30.19
N GLY A 154 6.63 3.09 31.46
CA GLY A 154 5.44 3.87 31.83
C GLY A 154 5.59 5.40 31.69
N SER A 155 6.73 5.90 31.22
CA SER A 155 7.02 7.35 31.14
C SER A 155 6.83 7.94 29.74
N THR A 156 6.02 7.29 28.90
CA THR A 156 5.65 7.79 27.57
C THR A 156 4.53 8.83 27.69
N PRO A 157 4.42 9.77 26.74
CA PRO A 157 3.27 10.66 26.66
C PRO A 157 1.94 9.89 26.68
N VAL A 158 0.88 10.53 27.16
CA VAL A 158 -0.47 9.92 27.18
C VAL A 158 -1.06 9.77 25.78
N GLN A 159 -0.56 10.54 24.82
CA GLN A 159 -0.89 10.46 23.40
C GLN A 159 0.34 10.84 22.57
N VAL A 160 0.50 10.21 21.42
CA VAL A 160 1.45 10.58 20.37
C VAL A 160 0.69 10.58 19.06
N VAL A 161 0.58 11.75 18.45
CA VAL A 161 0.08 11.88 17.08
C VAL A 161 1.30 12.00 16.18
N ALA A 162 1.60 10.96 15.41
CA ALA A 162 2.59 11.13 14.35
C ALA A 162 2.09 12.20 13.39
N GLN A 163 2.98 13.15 13.07
CA GLN A 163 2.74 14.08 11.98
C GLN A 163 2.61 13.24 10.71
N ALA A 164 1.52 13.44 9.97
CA ALA A 164 1.42 12.85 8.65
C ALA A 164 2.67 13.25 7.85
N ILE A 165 3.26 12.30 7.13
CA ILE A 165 4.24 12.64 6.10
C ILE A 165 3.59 13.69 5.16
N ALA A 166 4.39 14.62 4.64
CA ALA A 166 3.89 15.73 3.83
C ALA A 166 3.27 15.27 2.48
N GLU A 167 3.47 14.00 2.13
CA GLU A 167 2.99 13.33 0.92
C GLU A 167 2.08 12.13 1.30
N GLU A 168 1.31 11.60 0.35
CA GLU A 168 0.52 10.38 0.57
C GLU A 168 1.45 9.17 0.81
N TRP A 169 1.06 8.25 1.73
CA TRP A 169 1.88 7.07 2.08
C TRP A 169 2.14 6.14 0.90
N GLY A 170 1.20 6.08 -0.05
CA GLY A 170 1.25 5.18 -1.18
C GLY A 170 1.17 3.69 -0.78
N MET A 171 0.93 2.83 -1.78
CA MET A 171 0.83 1.38 -1.56
C MET A 171 2.20 0.69 -1.49
N LEU A 172 3.26 1.34 -1.98
CA LEU A 172 4.63 0.81 -2.06
C LEU A 172 4.75 -0.59 -2.69
N GLY A 173 3.88 -0.91 -3.66
CA GLY A 173 3.87 -2.21 -4.35
C GLY A 173 2.89 -3.24 -3.77
N ASN A 174 2.33 -2.97 -2.58
CA ASN A 174 1.52 -3.94 -1.83
C ASN A 174 0.31 -4.37 -2.64
N LYS A 175 -0.45 -3.43 -3.22
CA LYS A 175 -1.65 -3.69 -4.04
C LYS A 175 -1.42 -4.76 -5.12
N ARG A 176 -0.22 -4.78 -5.69
CA ARG A 176 0.13 -5.63 -6.83
C ARG A 176 0.53 -7.04 -6.39
N THR A 177 1.23 -7.17 -5.26
CA THR A 177 1.97 -8.40 -4.94
C THR A 177 1.81 -8.93 -3.52
N GLY A 178 1.13 -8.21 -2.62
CA GLY A 178 1.02 -8.60 -1.21
C GLY A 178 2.37 -8.48 -0.49
N ASP A 179 3.20 -7.50 -0.85
CA ASP A 179 4.53 -7.26 -0.25
C ASP A 179 4.47 -6.50 1.09
N CYS A 180 3.36 -6.61 1.82
CA CYS A 180 3.04 -5.78 2.98
C CYS A 180 4.16 -5.70 4.04
N THR A 181 4.98 -6.73 4.21
CA THR A 181 6.15 -6.69 5.11
C THR A 181 7.23 -5.71 4.66
N PHE A 182 7.45 -5.59 3.34
CA PHE A 182 8.36 -4.61 2.75
C PHE A 182 7.73 -3.22 2.68
N ALA A 183 6.43 -3.13 2.38
CA ALA A 183 5.71 -1.86 2.41
C ALA A 183 5.72 -1.23 3.81
N ALA A 184 5.45 -2.00 4.87
CA ALA A 184 5.51 -1.53 6.26
C ALA A 184 6.92 -1.00 6.63
N ALA A 185 7.99 -1.67 6.19
CA ALA A 185 9.35 -1.18 6.37
C ALA A 185 9.61 0.12 5.58
N GLY A 186 9.10 0.22 4.36
CA GLY A 186 9.16 1.44 3.56
C GLY A 186 8.43 2.62 4.23
N HIS A 187 7.22 2.39 4.75
CA HIS A 187 6.48 3.41 5.51
C HIS A 187 7.26 3.86 6.76
N ALA A 188 7.96 2.96 7.45
CA ALA A 188 8.82 3.34 8.58
C ALA A 188 9.99 4.23 8.13
N GLU A 189 10.62 3.92 7.00
CA GLU A 189 11.69 4.76 6.43
C GLU A 189 11.17 6.13 5.96
N GLN A 190 9.96 6.19 5.38
CA GLN A 190 9.31 7.47 5.07
C GLN A 190 9.09 8.31 6.32
N LEU A 191 8.66 7.70 7.42
CA LEU A 191 8.47 8.38 8.70
C LEU A 191 9.80 8.88 9.29
N TRP A 192 10.88 8.11 9.16
CA TRP A 192 12.20 8.46 9.70
C TRP A 192 13.03 9.39 8.80
N ALA A 193 12.61 9.61 7.56
CA ALA A 193 13.24 10.53 6.62
C ALA A 193 13.04 11.99 7.09
N ALA A 194 13.75 12.38 8.15
CA ALA A 194 13.81 13.75 8.63
C ALA A 194 14.45 14.67 7.57
N PRO A 195 14.03 15.93 7.47
CA PRO A 195 14.68 16.89 6.59
C PRO A 195 16.17 17.03 6.93
N GLY A 196 17.06 16.79 5.96
CA GLY A 196 18.50 17.12 6.09
C GLY A 196 19.52 15.98 6.00
N LYS A 197 19.10 14.72 5.77
CA LYS A 197 20.03 13.64 5.39
C LYS A 197 19.76 13.20 3.95
N PRO A 198 20.75 13.24 3.03
CA PRO A 198 20.57 12.79 1.65
C PRO A 198 20.46 11.26 1.66
N LYS A 199 19.24 10.77 1.77
CA LYS A 199 18.94 9.37 1.56
C LYS A 199 18.15 9.19 0.27
N PRO A 200 18.25 8.04 -0.39
CA PRO A 200 17.39 7.74 -1.53
C PRO A 200 15.92 7.86 -1.12
N PRO A 201 15.06 8.44 -1.98
CA PRO A 201 13.64 8.48 -1.72
C PRO A 201 13.10 7.06 -1.59
N VAL A 202 12.15 6.86 -0.67
CA VAL A 202 11.45 5.59 -0.54
C VAL A 202 10.37 5.54 -1.63
N THR A 203 10.69 4.92 -2.76
CA THR A 203 9.78 4.78 -3.91
C THR A 203 9.17 3.39 -3.99
N THR A 204 8.02 3.28 -4.67
CA THR A 204 7.37 2.00 -4.97
C THR A 204 8.32 1.00 -5.63
N ASP A 205 9.08 1.42 -6.65
CA ASP A 205 10.00 0.54 -7.37
C ASP A 205 11.14 0.02 -6.48
N ALA A 206 11.65 0.86 -5.59
CA ALA A 206 12.74 0.48 -4.71
C ALA A 206 12.30 -0.54 -3.64
N VAL A 207 11.10 -0.35 -3.06
CA VAL A 207 10.50 -1.28 -2.10
C VAL A 207 10.13 -2.60 -2.77
N TYR A 208 9.44 -2.54 -3.92
CA TYR A 208 9.06 -3.71 -4.69
C TYR A 208 10.29 -4.51 -5.17
N GLY A 209 11.33 -3.83 -5.66
CA GLY A 209 12.59 -4.45 -6.07
C GLY A 209 13.27 -5.21 -4.92
N ALA A 210 13.27 -4.64 -3.71
CA ALA A 210 13.78 -5.30 -2.51
C ALA A 210 12.97 -6.56 -2.15
N TYR A 211 11.64 -6.49 -2.22
CA TYR A 211 10.76 -7.65 -2.00
C TYR A 211 11.07 -8.78 -3.01
N VAL A 212 11.18 -8.46 -4.29
CA VAL A 212 11.49 -9.45 -5.34
C VAL A 212 12.83 -10.13 -5.08
N GLN A 213 13.87 -9.35 -4.75
CA GLN A 213 15.19 -9.88 -4.43
C GLN A 213 15.16 -10.82 -3.22
N ALA A 214 14.52 -10.41 -2.13
CA ALA A 214 14.37 -11.22 -0.93
C ALA A 214 13.62 -12.53 -1.20
N ARG A 215 12.49 -12.45 -1.91
CA ARG A 215 11.68 -13.60 -2.31
C ARG A 215 12.49 -14.58 -3.15
N ASP A 216 13.23 -14.08 -4.14
CA ASP A 216 13.99 -14.92 -5.05
C ASP A 216 15.20 -15.55 -4.35
N ALA A 217 15.85 -14.84 -3.42
CA ALA A 217 16.90 -15.38 -2.55
C ALA A 217 16.37 -16.50 -1.63
N LEU A 218 15.19 -16.31 -1.01
CA LEU A 218 14.52 -17.33 -0.19
C LEU A 218 14.17 -18.57 -1.02
N ARG A 219 13.66 -18.38 -2.25
CA ARG A 219 13.37 -19.47 -3.19
C ARG A 219 14.63 -20.24 -3.59
N ALA A 220 15.71 -19.54 -3.90
CA ALA A 220 17.00 -20.14 -4.26
C ALA A 220 17.59 -20.94 -3.08
N GLY A 221 17.50 -20.40 -1.85
CA GLY A 221 17.96 -21.07 -0.63
C GLY A 221 17.10 -22.27 -0.21
N ALA A 222 15.80 -22.26 -0.52
CA ALA A 222 14.87 -23.35 -0.21
C ALA A 222 15.14 -24.64 -1.01
N ASN A 223 15.77 -24.54 -2.19
CA ASN A 223 16.18 -25.70 -2.98
C ASN A 223 17.28 -26.56 -2.33
N GLY A 224 17.87 -26.10 -1.21
CA GLY A 224 18.87 -26.84 -0.42
C GLY A 224 18.47 -27.14 1.03
N ARG A 225 17.35 -26.62 1.54
CA ARG A 225 16.91 -26.80 2.94
C ARG A 225 15.49 -27.33 2.99
N ARG A 226 15.34 -28.65 3.10
CA ARG A 226 14.07 -29.31 3.45
C ARG A 226 13.65 -28.83 4.85
N GLY A 227 12.64 -27.97 4.93
CA GLY A 227 11.78 -27.91 6.13
C GLY A 227 11.42 -26.56 6.76
N ARG A 228 11.66 -25.38 6.16
CA ARG A 228 11.29 -24.10 6.84
C ARG A 228 10.54 -23.03 6.06
N SER A 229 10.16 -23.23 4.82
CA SER A 229 9.18 -22.33 4.18
C SER A 229 8.40 -23.11 3.14
N SER A 230 7.08 -23.21 3.31
CA SER A 230 6.23 -23.58 2.19
C SER A 230 6.22 -22.39 1.22
N VAL A 231 7.07 -22.47 0.20
CA VAL A 231 7.17 -21.53 -0.95
C VAL A 231 5.84 -21.41 -1.74
N ARG A 232 4.73 -21.94 -1.22
CA ARG A 232 3.37 -21.84 -1.75
C ARG A 232 2.61 -20.61 -1.28
N SER A 233 3.05 -19.92 -0.22
CA SER A 233 2.49 -18.60 0.13
C SER A 233 3.18 -17.52 -0.72
N PRO A 234 2.44 -16.57 -1.34
CA PRO A 234 3.06 -15.46 -2.07
C PRO A 234 3.79 -14.46 -1.15
N GLY A 235 3.60 -14.59 0.16
CA GLY A 235 4.14 -13.71 1.19
C GLY A 235 5.55 -14.01 1.72
N ILE A 236 6.20 -13.00 2.30
CA ILE A 236 7.43 -13.15 3.11
C ILE A 236 7.05 -13.01 4.60
N THR A 237 7.72 -13.74 5.49
CA THR A 237 7.48 -13.62 6.94
C THR A 237 8.03 -12.29 7.48
N ALA A 238 7.49 -11.78 8.58
CA ALA A 238 8.02 -10.56 9.20
C ALA A 238 9.49 -10.70 9.59
N LEU A 239 9.89 -11.87 10.14
CA LEU A 239 11.29 -12.13 10.50
C LEU A 239 12.23 -12.15 9.29
N ASP A 240 11.82 -12.75 8.17
CA ASP A 240 12.64 -12.75 6.94
C ASP A 240 12.77 -11.33 6.38
N ALA A 241 11.69 -10.55 6.38
CA ALA A 241 11.70 -9.15 5.93
C ALA A 241 12.57 -8.27 6.84
N LEU A 242 12.44 -8.38 8.16
CA LEU A 242 13.26 -7.64 9.15
C LEU A 242 14.74 -8.02 9.04
N ASN A 243 15.06 -9.30 8.82
CA ASN A 243 16.43 -9.74 8.57
C ASN A 243 16.98 -9.18 7.26
N TYR A 244 16.18 -9.18 6.18
CA TYR A 244 16.57 -8.59 4.91
C TYR A 244 16.82 -7.08 5.06
N TRP A 245 15.92 -6.35 5.72
CA TRP A 245 16.05 -4.93 5.98
C TRP A 245 17.31 -4.60 6.79
N ARG A 246 17.64 -5.41 7.79
CA ARG A 246 18.85 -5.25 8.61
C ARG A 246 20.15 -5.52 7.84
N THR A 247 20.17 -6.56 7.02
CA THR A 247 21.41 -7.06 6.39
C THR A 247 21.65 -6.51 4.99
N THR A 248 20.58 -6.33 4.21
CA THR A 248 20.61 -5.94 2.80
C THR A 248 20.05 -4.53 2.60
N GLY A 249 18.95 -4.23 3.28
CA GLY A 249 18.26 -2.94 3.22
C GLY A 249 17.07 -2.92 2.28
N ILE A 250 16.14 -2.00 2.52
CA ILE A 250 14.94 -1.77 1.71
C ILE A 250 15.04 -0.33 1.19
N ALA A 251 14.92 -0.15 -0.13
CA ALA A 251 15.17 1.13 -0.79
C ALA A 251 16.51 1.79 -0.38
N ASP A 252 17.56 0.97 -0.23
CA ASP A 252 18.90 1.34 0.27
C ASP A 252 18.95 1.85 1.73
N HIS A 253 17.87 1.72 2.48
CA HIS A 253 17.85 1.98 3.92
C HIS A 253 18.03 0.68 4.70
N ARG A 254 18.90 0.71 5.71
CA ARG A 254 19.15 -0.43 6.61
C ARG A 254 18.88 -0.03 8.04
N ILE A 255 18.25 -0.94 8.77
CA ILE A 255 18.13 -0.85 10.23
C ILE A 255 19.35 -1.50 10.88
N ALA A 256 19.75 -1.00 12.04
CA ALA A 256 20.84 -1.57 12.83
C ALA A 256 20.44 -2.87 13.56
N ALA A 257 19.20 -2.91 14.06
CA ALA A 257 18.67 -4.05 14.82
C ALA A 257 17.14 -4.06 14.81
N TYR A 258 16.54 -5.20 15.16
CA TYR A 258 15.13 -5.30 15.49
C TYR A 258 14.92 -6.20 16.71
N ALA A 259 13.80 -6.02 17.40
CA ALA A 259 13.45 -6.80 18.60
C ALA A 259 11.93 -6.91 18.76
N ALA A 260 11.48 -8.05 19.27
CA ALA A 260 10.07 -8.31 19.55
C ALA A 260 9.58 -7.47 20.74
N VAL A 261 8.36 -6.94 20.62
CA VAL A 261 7.67 -6.12 21.63
C VAL A 261 6.61 -6.95 22.35
N PRO A 262 6.43 -6.80 23.67
CA PRO A 262 5.26 -7.34 24.37
C PRO A 262 3.98 -6.64 23.89
N ARG A 263 3.33 -7.20 22.86
CA ARG A 263 2.19 -6.57 22.18
C ARG A 263 0.93 -6.48 23.05
N ASP A 264 0.79 -7.34 24.05
CA ASP A 264 -0.42 -7.40 24.90
C ASP A 264 -0.40 -6.39 26.06
N ASP A 265 0.71 -5.69 26.26
CA ASP A 265 0.86 -4.66 27.29
C ASP A 265 0.85 -3.27 26.65
N PRO A 266 -0.17 -2.44 26.92
CA PRO A 266 -0.29 -1.11 26.31
C PRO A 266 0.89 -0.20 26.63
N ALA A 267 1.55 -0.37 27.78
CA ALA A 267 2.72 0.44 28.13
C ALA A 267 3.92 0.13 27.21
N TRP A 268 4.10 -1.14 26.82
CA TRP A 268 5.13 -1.53 25.85
C TRP A 268 4.81 -1.07 24.44
N VAL A 269 3.54 -1.12 24.03
CA VAL A 269 3.12 -0.61 22.71
C VAL A 269 3.34 0.90 22.62
N ARG A 270 2.94 1.67 23.65
CA ARG A 270 3.24 3.11 23.74
C ARG A 270 4.73 3.38 23.67
N PHE A 271 5.54 2.64 24.44
CA PHE A 271 6.99 2.78 24.46
C PHE A 271 7.63 2.51 23.10
N ALA A 272 7.17 1.46 22.40
CA ALA A 272 7.64 1.13 21.06
C ALA A 272 7.38 2.30 20.09
N ILE A 273 6.13 2.77 20.00
CA ILE A 273 5.75 3.84 19.09
C ILE A 273 6.49 5.14 19.43
N ASP A 274 6.48 5.55 20.69
CA ASP A 274 7.04 6.84 21.13
C ASP A 274 8.57 6.90 21.01
N ARG A 275 9.29 5.81 21.35
CA ARG A 275 10.77 5.83 21.35
C ARG A 275 11.38 5.50 20.00
N PHE A 276 10.69 4.75 19.16
CA PHE A 276 11.19 4.33 17.84
C PHE A 276 10.49 5.04 16.68
N GLY A 277 9.52 5.91 16.96
CA GLY A 277 8.68 6.59 15.98
C GLY A 277 7.54 5.72 15.45
N CYS A 278 7.75 4.41 15.34
CA CYS A 278 6.70 3.46 14.98
C CYS A 278 6.97 2.06 15.55
N ALA A 279 5.90 1.25 15.64
CA ALA A 279 5.98 -0.19 15.84
C ALA A 279 5.65 -0.90 14.51
N TYR A 280 6.38 -1.97 14.18
CA TYR A 280 6.16 -2.82 13.02
C TYR A 280 5.29 -4.01 13.43
N VAL A 281 4.14 -4.21 12.79
CA VAL A 281 3.04 -5.03 13.32
C VAL A 281 2.51 -6.01 12.29
N VAL A 282 2.35 -7.27 12.69
CA VAL A 282 1.66 -8.31 11.92
C VAL A 282 0.29 -8.54 12.53
N LEU A 283 -0.73 -8.47 11.67
CA LEU A 283 -2.12 -8.67 12.01
C LEU A 283 -2.65 -9.94 11.34
N GLY A 284 -3.43 -10.74 12.06
CA GLY A 284 -4.25 -11.80 11.49
C GLY A 284 -5.67 -11.28 11.28
N LEU A 285 -6.00 -10.75 10.11
CA LEU A 285 -7.29 -10.08 9.90
C LEU A 285 -8.42 -11.06 9.58
N PRO A 286 -9.66 -10.80 10.01
CA PRO A 286 -10.84 -11.53 9.55
C PRO A 286 -11.29 -11.06 8.16
N ASP A 287 -12.02 -11.90 7.41
CA ASP A 287 -12.66 -11.51 6.15
C ASP A 287 -13.58 -10.28 6.30
N ALA A 288 -14.17 -10.12 7.48
CA ALA A 288 -15.09 -9.02 7.81
C ALA A 288 -14.48 -7.62 7.67
N VAL A 289 -13.15 -7.48 7.73
CA VAL A 289 -12.43 -6.20 7.56
C VAL A 289 -11.55 -6.17 6.32
N VAL A 290 -11.57 -7.26 5.54
CA VAL A 290 -10.89 -7.40 4.24
C VAL A 290 -11.90 -7.92 3.19
N PRO A 291 -13.04 -7.23 2.97
CA PRO A 291 -14.02 -7.73 2.02
C PRO A 291 -13.48 -7.70 0.58
N PRO A 292 -13.98 -8.59 -0.30
CA PRO A 292 -13.65 -8.53 -1.72
C PRO A 292 -13.87 -7.14 -2.31
N HIS A 293 -13.01 -6.74 -3.23
CA HIS A 293 -13.07 -5.45 -3.94
C HIS A 293 -12.94 -4.19 -3.08
N MET A 294 -12.49 -4.28 -1.81
CA MET A 294 -12.29 -3.07 -0.99
C MET A 294 -11.25 -2.11 -1.58
N THR A 295 -11.46 -0.81 -1.40
CA THR A 295 -10.39 0.19 -1.46
C THR A 295 -10.02 0.60 -0.03
N PHE A 296 -9.02 1.48 0.12
CA PHE A 296 -8.74 2.07 1.41
C PHE A 296 -9.98 2.77 1.99
N GLU A 297 -10.74 3.49 1.17
CA GLU A 297 -11.93 4.24 1.56
C GLU A 297 -13.10 3.33 1.93
N THR A 298 -13.25 2.21 1.22
CA THR A 298 -14.37 1.28 1.46
C THR A 298 -14.04 0.18 2.47
N SER A 299 -12.80 0.07 2.94
CA SER A 299 -12.44 -0.90 3.96
C SER A 299 -13.07 -0.51 5.31
N PRO A 300 -13.69 -1.45 6.04
CA PRO A 300 -14.21 -1.19 7.38
C PRO A 300 -13.15 -0.62 8.33
N SER A 301 -13.58 0.11 9.36
CA SER A 301 -12.67 0.60 10.41
C SER A 301 -12.12 -0.56 11.24
N TRP A 302 -10.92 -0.40 11.78
CA TRP A 302 -10.29 -1.37 12.68
C TRP A 302 -10.62 -1.06 14.14
N GLU A 303 -11.83 -0.57 14.40
CA GLU A 303 -12.30 -0.32 15.76
C GLU A 303 -12.97 -1.54 16.37
N GLN A 304 -13.65 -2.33 15.54
CA GLN A 304 -14.31 -3.58 15.91
C GLN A 304 -14.68 -4.33 14.64
N VAL A 305 -14.86 -5.65 14.74
CA VAL A 305 -15.52 -6.39 13.67
C VAL A 305 -16.98 -5.94 13.56
N PRO A 306 -17.49 -5.61 12.36
CA PRO A 306 -18.87 -5.20 12.21
C PRO A 306 -19.84 -6.25 12.76
N ARG A 307 -20.85 -5.79 13.49
CA ARG A 307 -21.81 -6.68 14.18
C ARG A 307 -22.47 -7.64 13.20
N GLY A 308 -22.45 -8.93 13.52
CA GLY A 308 -23.07 -9.99 12.71
C GLY A 308 -22.16 -10.59 11.64
N LEU A 309 -20.91 -10.11 11.51
CA LEU A 309 -19.90 -10.72 10.65
C LEU A 309 -18.99 -11.67 11.44
N ASP A 310 -18.35 -12.62 10.74
CA ASP A 310 -17.39 -13.54 11.35
C ASP A 310 -16.08 -12.81 11.67
N GLY A 311 -15.71 -12.79 12.94
CA GLY A 311 -14.48 -12.18 13.45
C GLY A 311 -13.30 -13.14 13.55
N ARG A 312 -13.40 -14.37 13.06
CA ARG A 312 -12.28 -15.32 13.05
C ARG A 312 -11.17 -14.84 12.13
N VAL A 313 -9.93 -14.99 12.59
CA VAL A 313 -8.72 -14.79 11.78
C VAL A 313 -8.80 -15.66 10.53
N GLU A 314 -8.63 -15.05 9.35
CA GLU A 314 -8.45 -15.75 8.09
C GLU A 314 -6.95 -15.76 7.75
N PRO A 315 -6.29 -16.93 7.71
CA PRO A 315 -4.86 -17.03 7.44
C PRO A 315 -4.37 -16.31 6.18
N ARG A 316 -5.21 -16.23 5.13
CA ARG A 316 -4.88 -15.53 3.88
C ARG A 316 -4.88 -14.00 4.01
N ASN A 317 -5.48 -13.47 5.07
CA ASN A 317 -5.61 -12.04 5.31
C ASN A 317 -4.54 -11.51 6.29
N SER A 318 -3.48 -12.29 6.54
CA SER A 318 -2.39 -11.81 7.36
C SER A 318 -1.68 -10.63 6.72
N HIS A 319 -1.56 -9.55 7.47
CA HIS A 319 -1.17 -8.24 6.95
C HIS A 319 -0.14 -7.59 7.85
N CYS A 320 0.84 -6.93 7.24
CA CYS A 320 1.88 -6.21 7.96
C CYS A 320 1.71 -4.70 7.77
N VAL A 321 1.76 -3.97 8.88
CA VAL A 321 1.57 -2.52 8.95
C VAL A 321 2.58 -1.90 9.91
N ILE A 322 2.58 -0.56 10.02
CA ILE A 322 3.20 0.12 11.14
C ILE A 322 2.16 0.88 11.96
N TYR A 323 2.34 0.92 13.28
CA TYR A 323 1.64 1.86 14.15
C TYR A 323 2.52 3.07 14.39
N ILE A 324 1.99 4.26 14.12
CA ILE A 324 2.73 5.53 14.19
C ILE A 324 2.24 6.45 15.30
N GLY A 325 1.13 6.12 15.96
CA GLY A 325 0.57 6.98 16.99
C GLY A 325 -0.44 6.24 17.86
N TYR A 326 -0.80 6.90 18.96
CA TYR A 326 -1.84 6.48 19.87
C TYR A 326 -2.47 7.69 20.57
N ASP A 327 -3.74 7.57 20.95
CA ASP A 327 -4.42 8.57 21.77
C ASP A 327 -4.50 8.18 23.26
N GLN A 328 -5.16 9.02 24.05
CA GLN A 328 -5.37 8.80 25.48
C GLN A 328 -6.15 7.51 25.80
N ASP A 329 -7.02 7.09 24.87
CA ASP A 329 -7.92 5.93 25.00
C ASP A 329 -7.31 4.64 24.42
N MET A 330 -6.02 4.67 24.05
CA MET A 330 -5.31 3.57 23.37
C MET A 330 -5.85 3.23 21.97
N ASN A 331 -6.51 4.16 21.29
CA ASN A 331 -6.69 4.00 19.86
C ASN A 331 -5.36 4.26 19.15
N LEU A 332 -4.95 3.31 18.33
CA LEU A 332 -3.69 3.28 17.59
C LEU A 332 -3.92 3.82 16.17
N THR A 333 -2.90 4.44 15.60
CA THR A 333 -2.91 4.89 14.20
C THR A 333 -2.06 3.95 13.36
N ALA A 334 -2.69 3.10 12.55
CA ALA A 334 -2.02 2.17 11.66
C ALA A 334 -1.83 2.78 10.27
N VAL A 335 -0.63 2.72 9.70
CA VAL A 335 -0.40 3.03 8.28
C VAL A 335 -0.65 1.76 7.48
N THR A 336 -1.62 1.82 6.57
CA THR A 336 -2.02 0.68 5.74
C THR A 336 -2.68 1.17 4.46
N TRP A 337 -2.48 0.39 3.39
CA TRP A 337 -3.13 0.59 2.10
C TRP A 337 -3.11 2.05 1.60
N GLY A 338 -1.95 2.74 1.72
CA GLY A 338 -1.78 4.11 1.24
C GLY A 338 -2.30 5.21 2.15
N GLY A 339 -2.91 4.87 3.29
CA GLY A 339 -3.43 5.85 4.25
C GLY A 339 -3.27 5.39 5.70
N THR A 340 -4.04 6.00 6.60
CA THR A 340 -4.08 5.64 8.02
C THR A 340 -5.43 5.10 8.45
N LYS A 341 -5.43 4.08 9.31
CA LYS A 341 -6.62 3.51 9.93
C LYS A 341 -6.53 3.66 11.44
N LEU A 342 -7.61 4.18 12.03
CA LEU A 342 -7.82 4.09 13.46
C LEU A 342 -8.01 2.62 13.84
N THR A 343 -7.23 2.17 14.81
CA THR A 343 -7.23 0.79 15.29
C THR A 343 -7.48 0.81 16.79
N SER A 344 -8.61 0.29 17.25
CA SER A 344 -8.89 0.29 18.70
C SER A 344 -7.99 -0.69 19.44
N TRP A 345 -7.82 -0.47 20.75
CA TRP A 345 -7.08 -1.42 21.59
C TRP A 345 -7.70 -2.83 21.57
N PRO A 346 -9.03 -3.03 21.70
CA PRO A 346 -9.63 -4.36 21.56
C PRO A 346 -9.32 -5.04 20.22
N PHE A 347 -9.39 -4.30 19.10
CA PHE A 347 -9.06 -4.86 17.80
C PHE A 347 -7.60 -5.30 17.73
N HIS A 348 -6.68 -4.49 18.27
CA HIS A 348 -5.28 -4.88 18.40
C HIS A 348 -5.11 -6.14 19.25
N GLN A 349 -5.78 -6.25 20.39
CA GLN A 349 -5.69 -7.43 21.25
C GLN A 349 -6.19 -8.70 20.55
N ASP A 350 -7.24 -8.59 19.74
CA ASP A 350 -7.83 -9.74 19.05
C ASP A 350 -7.01 -10.18 17.83
N TYR A 351 -6.35 -9.25 17.13
CA TYR A 351 -5.77 -9.50 15.81
C TYR A 351 -4.27 -9.28 15.69
N CYS A 352 -3.60 -8.67 16.67
CA CYS A 352 -2.14 -8.55 16.66
C CYS A 352 -1.48 -9.89 16.96
N ASP A 353 -0.70 -10.40 16.00
CA ASP A 353 0.03 -11.67 16.12
C ASP A 353 1.49 -11.42 16.51
N GLU A 354 2.16 -10.51 15.80
CA GLU A 354 3.56 -10.17 16.03
C GLU A 354 3.75 -8.65 16.08
N MET A 355 4.67 -8.18 16.93
CA MET A 355 5.04 -6.77 16.99
C MET A 355 6.54 -6.63 17.23
N TYR A 356 7.15 -5.71 16.50
CA TYR A 356 8.58 -5.44 16.52
C TYR A 356 8.84 -3.94 16.58
N VAL A 357 10.02 -3.59 17.11
CA VAL A 357 10.64 -2.29 16.85
C VAL A 357 11.89 -2.51 16.01
N ALA A 358 12.19 -1.54 15.17
CA ALA A 358 13.41 -1.47 14.41
C ALA A 358 14.25 -0.27 14.89
N LEU A 359 15.51 -0.53 15.19
CA LEU A 359 16.49 0.51 15.51
C LEU A 359 17.06 1.03 14.20
N HIS A 360 16.60 2.19 13.77
CA HIS A 360 16.99 2.80 12.51
C HIS A 360 18.49 3.17 12.45
N ASP A 361 18.99 3.93 13.42
CA ASP A 361 20.37 4.42 13.46
C ASP A 361 21.06 3.97 14.76
N ALA A 362 22.15 3.21 14.63
CA ALA A 362 22.94 2.75 15.78
C ALA A 362 23.56 3.91 16.59
N ALA A 363 23.75 5.07 15.96
CA ALA A 363 24.29 6.27 16.62
C ALA A 363 23.22 6.99 17.46
N HIS A 364 21.94 6.73 17.23
CA HIS A 364 20.85 7.36 17.98
C HIS A 364 20.21 6.36 18.93
N ALA A 365 20.60 6.42 20.21
CA ALA A 365 20.01 5.56 21.23
C ALA A 365 18.68 6.13 21.71
N PRO A 366 17.54 5.43 21.51
CA PRO A 366 16.28 5.88 22.06
C PRO A 366 16.35 5.94 23.60
N SER A 367 15.70 6.95 24.18
CA SER A 367 15.71 7.14 25.63
C SER A 367 15.21 5.89 26.36
N GLY A 368 15.97 5.46 27.39
CA GLY A 368 15.65 4.28 28.18
C GLY A 368 16.12 2.94 27.58
N VAL A 369 16.71 2.93 26.38
CA VAL A 369 17.19 1.72 25.68
C VAL A 369 18.71 1.55 25.80
N ASN A 370 19.17 0.37 26.19
CA ASN A 370 20.58 -0.02 26.19
C ASN A 370 20.98 -0.57 24.81
N VAL A 371 21.17 0.35 23.85
CA VAL A 371 21.54 0.02 22.46
C VAL A 371 22.89 -0.71 22.40
N THR A 372 23.87 -0.34 23.24
CA THR A 372 25.17 -1.04 23.26
C THR A 372 25.03 -2.51 23.59
N LYS A 373 24.20 -2.87 24.58
CA LYS A 373 23.92 -4.28 24.89
C LYS A 373 23.16 -4.95 23.75
N TRP A 374 22.17 -4.27 23.16
CA TRP A 374 21.38 -4.82 22.05
C TRP A 374 22.26 -5.17 20.84
N LEU A 375 23.12 -4.25 20.40
CA LEU A 375 24.02 -4.50 19.27
C LEU A 375 25.04 -5.61 19.56
N LYS A 376 25.51 -5.76 20.80
CA LYS A 376 26.34 -6.91 21.20
C LYS A 376 25.60 -8.24 21.07
N ASP A 377 24.34 -8.29 21.48
CA ASP A 377 23.54 -9.50 21.40
C ASP A 377 23.16 -9.84 19.94
N VAL A 378 22.92 -8.83 19.09
CA VAL A 378 22.76 -9.02 17.63
C VAL A 378 24.00 -9.70 17.05
N ALA A 379 25.19 -9.18 17.31
CA ALA A 379 26.45 -9.76 16.81
C ALA A 379 26.72 -11.18 17.35
N LYS A 380 26.15 -11.54 18.51
CA LYS A 380 26.20 -12.90 19.05
C LYS A 380 25.22 -13.82 18.33
N ALA A 381 23.99 -13.37 18.10
CA ALA A 381 22.95 -14.13 17.42
C ALA A 381 23.32 -14.47 15.97
N GLU A 382 24.08 -13.60 15.28
CA GLU A 382 24.57 -13.84 13.92
C GLU A 382 25.61 -14.97 13.81
N LYS A 383 26.30 -15.28 14.92
CA LYS A 383 27.33 -16.32 14.96
C LYS A 383 26.79 -17.69 15.39
N ALA A 384 25.51 -17.75 15.79
CA ALA A 384 24.82 -18.93 16.28
C ALA A 384 23.87 -19.49 15.22
#